data_AF-A0A3M1GP24-F1
#
_entry.id   AF-A0A3M1GP24-F1
#
_cell.length_a   1.000
_cell.length_b   1.000
_cell.length_c   1.000
_cell.angle_alpha   90.00
_cell.angle_beta   90.00
_cell.angle_gamma   90.00
#
_symmetry.space_group_name_H-M   'P 1'
#
loop_
_entity.id
_entity.type
_entity.pdbx_description
1 polymer ?
#
loop_
_entity_poly.entity_id
_entity_poly.type
_entity_poly.pdbx_seq_one_letter_code
_entity_poly.pdbx_strand_id
1 'polypeptide(L)'
;MFDMKAGLALGVFALEALAALGLVPPLAPVWFVAGDEERGSPGSRRLLVPLARAASRALVLEPALGPEGRLKLVRKGVGRFEITATGRAAHAGLDPAAGANAISELARQIVHLERWAQGVPGLQLNVGRIEGGEAPNVVAAHARAVLDVRAPEPDVAARCQAKLEQLRPHDPRVRLTVRGGFSRPPMPRTARNVALAERAQALAHTLGFALRCGEAGGGSDANLTSPFTPTLDGLGPVGADAHAAGERVHLPSLPERAALLALLLLEPAHTAGP
;
A
#
# COMPACT_ATOMS: atom_id res chain seq x y z
N MET A 1 13.06 13.13 7.97
CA MET A 1 12.38 13.30 9.29
C MET A 1 10.87 13.50 9.15
N PHE A 2 10.39 13.92 7.98
CA PHE A 2 8.98 14.05 7.64
C PHE A 2 8.25 12.70 7.76
N ASP A 3 8.82 11.63 7.18
CA ASP A 3 8.21 10.30 7.10
C ASP A 3 8.81 9.30 8.12
N MET A 4 8.06 8.78 9.10
CA MET A 4 6.87 9.38 9.71
C MET A 4 7.16 9.95 11.11
N LYS A 5 8.44 10.22 11.43
CA LYS A 5 8.86 10.69 12.78
C LYS A 5 8.15 11.98 13.19
N ALA A 6 7.93 12.91 12.27
CA ALA A 6 7.14 14.12 12.56
C ALA A 6 5.66 13.81 12.85
N GLY A 7 5.09 12.77 12.26
CA GLY A 7 3.77 12.24 12.62
C GLY A 7 3.74 11.67 14.04
N LEU A 8 4.78 10.96 14.46
CA LEU A 8 4.90 10.47 15.85
C LEU A 8 4.96 11.63 16.85
N ALA A 9 5.78 12.66 16.56
CA ALA A 9 5.86 13.86 17.39
C ALA A 9 4.50 14.58 17.50
N LEU A 10 3.75 14.71 16.40
CA LEU A 10 2.41 15.29 16.41
C LEU A 10 1.45 14.56 17.36
N GLY A 11 1.48 13.22 17.41
CA GLY A 11 0.63 12.50 18.33
C GLY A 11 1.04 12.62 19.79
N VAL A 12 2.33 12.77 20.09
CA VAL A 12 2.78 13.15 21.44
C VAL A 12 2.20 14.51 21.83
N PHE A 13 2.34 15.53 20.98
CA PHE A 13 1.80 16.86 21.25
C PHE A 13 0.26 16.88 21.37
N ALA A 14 -0.45 16.06 20.59
CA ALA A 14 -1.89 15.92 20.72
C ALA A 14 -2.28 15.37 22.10
N LEU A 15 -1.59 14.34 22.59
CA LEU A 15 -1.83 13.78 23.92
C LEU A 15 -1.45 14.75 25.04
N GLU A 16 -0.32 15.46 24.91
CA GLU A 16 0.09 16.50 25.86
C GLU A 16 -0.92 17.65 25.93
N ALA A 17 -1.47 18.08 24.79
CA ALA A 17 -2.52 19.11 24.76
C ALA A 17 -3.79 18.66 25.49
N LEU A 18 -4.21 17.41 25.30
CA LEU A 18 -5.36 16.86 26.04
C LEU A 18 -5.09 16.81 27.55
N ALA A 19 -3.89 16.36 27.96
CA ALA A 19 -3.48 16.32 29.35
C ALA A 19 -3.45 17.72 29.99
N ALA A 20 -2.88 18.71 29.29
CA ALA A 20 -2.80 20.10 29.76
C ALA A 20 -4.19 20.75 29.93
N LEU A 21 -5.17 20.34 29.12
CA LEU A 21 -6.56 20.80 29.21
C LEU A 21 -7.42 19.98 30.17
N GLY A 22 -6.89 18.92 30.79
CA GLY A 22 -7.66 18.02 31.63
C GLY A 22 -8.73 17.22 30.87
N LEU A 23 -8.56 17.05 29.56
CA LEU A 23 -9.51 16.35 28.70
C LEU A 23 -9.11 14.88 28.57
N VAL A 24 -10.06 13.97 28.78
CA VAL A 24 -9.86 12.53 28.70
C VAL A 24 -10.57 11.97 27.47
N PRO A 25 -9.88 11.28 26.56
CA PRO A 25 -10.51 10.56 25.46
C PRO A 25 -11.59 9.59 25.96
N PRO A 26 -12.79 9.56 25.35
CA PRO A 26 -13.84 8.62 25.73
C PRO A 26 -13.49 7.17 25.37
N LEU A 27 -12.50 6.96 24.51
CA LEU A 27 -11.93 5.66 24.16
C LEU A 27 -10.46 5.61 24.57
N ALA A 28 -10.01 4.49 25.10
CA ALA A 28 -8.60 4.26 25.41
C ALA A 28 -7.75 4.24 24.12
N PRO A 29 -6.84 5.21 23.89
CA PRO A 29 -5.98 5.20 22.71
C PRO A 29 -4.92 4.09 22.82
N VAL A 30 -4.73 3.32 21.74
CA VAL A 30 -3.59 2.40 21.61
C VAL A 30 -2.56 3.02 20.67
N TRP A 31 -1.38 3.35 21.20
CA TRP A 31 -0.28 3.87 20.41
C TRP A 31 0.57 2.73 19.85
N PHE A 32 0.43 2.45 18.56
CA PHE A 32 1.19 1.40 17.87
C PHE A 32 2.22 2.01 16.92
N VAL A 33 3.50 1.72 17.14
CA VAL A 33 4.61 2.20 16.30
C VAL A 33 5.27 1.01 15.62
N ALA A 34 5.09 0.88 14.31
CA ALA A 34 5.74 -0.15 13.50
C ALA A 34 7.18 0.26 13.16
N GLY A 35 8.11 -0.69 13.22
CA GLY A 35 9.52 -0.48 12.82
C GLY A 35 9.85 -0.94 11.40
N ASP A 36 8.87 -1.46 10.65
CA ASP A 36 9.10 -2.17 9.39
C ASP A 36 8.07 -1.84 8.29
N GLU A 37 7.35 -0.72 8.42
CA GLU A 37 6.39 -0.23 7.42
C GLU A 37 7.02 -0.12 6.04
N GLU A 38 8.22 0.49 5.96
CA GLU A 38 8.98 0.72 4.72
C GLU A 38 9.34 -0.56 3.95
N ARG A 39 9.15 -1.74 4.57
CA ARG A 39 9.37 -3.06 3.97
C ARG A 39 8.06 -3.84 3.77
N GLY A 40 6.91 -3.18 3.94
CA GLY A 40 5.58 -3.78 3.86
C GLY A 40 5.06 -4.41 5.15
N SER A 41 5.62 -4.05 6.32
CA SER A 41 5.19 -4.51 7.65
C SER A 41 5.21 -6.03 7.88
N PRO A 42 6.24 -6.78 7.44
CA PRO A 42 6.24 -8.24 7.55
C PRO A 42 6.13 -8.77 8.99
N GLY A 43 6.70 -8.06 9.97
CA GLY A 43 6.67 -8.40 11.39
C GLY A 43 5.53 -7.70 12.13
N SER A 44 5.32 -6.40 11.92
CA SER A 44 4.29 -5.64 12.64
C SER A 44 2.86 -6.00 12.24
N ARG A 45 2.62 -6.49 11.02
CA ARG A 45 1.28 -6.89 10.54
C ARG A 45 0.56 -7.86 11.47
N ARG A 46 1.28 -8.84 12.05
CA ARG A 46 0.70 -9.85 12.96
C ARG A 46 0.17 -9.26 14.26
N LEU A 47 0.65 -8.07 14.65
CA LEU A 47 0.23 -7.34 15.83
C LEU A 47 -0.80 -6.26 15.48
N LEU A 48 -0.59 -5.56 14.36
CA LEU A 48 -1.45 -4.47 13.91
C LEU A 48 -2.85 -4.95 13.53
N VAL A 49 -2.97 -6.08 12.81
CA VAL A 49 -4.28 -6.56 12.33
C VAL A 49 -5.22 -6.95 13.48
N PRO A 50 -4.79 -7.71 14.51
CA PRO A 50 -5.61 -7.93 15.70
C PRO A 50 -6.06 -6.64 16.40
N LEU A 51 -5.16 -5.67 16.54
CA LEU A 51 -5.51 -4.35 17.12
C LEU A 51 -6.57 -3.64 16.27
N ALA A 52 -6.41 -3.63 14.95
CA ALA A 52 -7.38 -3.01 14.04
C ALA A 52 -8.77 -3.65 14.10
N ARG A 53 -8.86 -4.96 14.40
CA ARG A 53 -10.15 -5.65 14.58
C ARG A 53 -10.86 -5.28 15.87
N ALA A 54 -10.11 -4.90 16.90
CA ALA A 54 -10.65 -4.51 18.20
C ALA A 54 -10.88 -2.99 18.32
N ALA A 55 -10.21 -2.19 17.49
CA ALA A 55 -10.30 -0.74 17.52
C ALA A 55 -11.62 -0.23 16.93
N SER A 56 -12.15 0.86 17.50
CA SER A 56 -13.32 1.56 16.93
C SER A 56 -12.96 2.43 15.72
N ARG A 57 -11.70 2.85 15.63
CA ARG A 57 -11.12 3.61 14.51
C ARG A 57 -9.60 3.49 14.52
N ALA A 58 -8.97 3.62 13.36
CA ALA A 58 -7.52 3.77 13.22
C ALA A 58 -7.18 5.16 12.67
N LEU A 59 -6.26 5.84 13.32
CA LEU A 59 -5.75 7.17 12.94
C LEU A 59 -4.27 7.01 12.56
N VAL A 60 -3.98 7.00 11.27
CA VAL A 60 -2.65 6.73 10.74
C VAL A 60 -1.93 8.06 10.47
N LEU A 61 -0.79 8.24 11.14
CA LEU A 61 -0.05 9.51 11.20
C LEU A 61 1.01 9.65 10.10
N GLU A 62 0.80 8.99 8.96
CA GLU A 62 1.58 9.21 7.75
C GLU A 62 1.53 10.69 7.35
N PRO A 63 2.54 11.18 6.64
CA PRO A 63 2.52 12.54 6.12
C PRO A 63 1.27 12.83 5.28
N ALA A 64 0.78 14.07 5.33
CA ALA A 64 -0.37 14.51 4.57
C ALA A 64 -0.12 14.45 3.04
N LEU A 65 -1.19 14.37 2.25
CA LEU A 65 -1.10 14.31 0.79
C LEU A 65 -1.02 15.71 0.17
N GLY A 66 0.17 16.04 -0.31
CA GLY A 66 0.45 17.28 -1.04
C GLY A 66 0.45 18.54 -0.14
N PRO A 67 0.68 19.71 -0.73
CA PRO A 67 0.86 20.96 0.00
C PRO A 67 -0.43 21.45 0.70
N GLU A 68 -1.60 21.02 0.24
CA GLU A 68 -2.90 21.32 0.86
C GLU A 68 -3.17 20.48 2.13
N GLY A 69 -2.26 19.59 2.53
CA GLY A 69 -2.40 18.82 3.77
C GLY A 69 -3.56 17.80 3.77
N ARG A 70 -3.88 17.26 2.60
CA ARG A 70 -5.06 16.39 2.42
C ARG A 70 -4.93 15.05 3.14
N LEU A 71 -6.04 14.52 3.62
CA LEU A 71 -6.15 13.13 4.07
C LEU A 71 -6.06 12.18 2.87
N LYS A 72 -5.60 10.96 3.12
CA LYS A 72 -5.54 9.87 2.15
C LYS A 72 -6.70 8.92 2.43
N LEU A 73 -7.79 9.10 1.70
CA LEU A 73 -8.99 8.27 1.88
C LEU A 73 -8.99 7.03 0.98
N VAL A 74 -8.21 7.10 -0.10
CA VAL A 74 -8.00 5.99 -1.02
C VAL A 74 -6.51 5.70 -1.12
N ARG A 75 -6.14 4.42 -0.99
CA ARG A 75 -4.81 3.93 -1.32
C ARG A 75 -4.90 2.68 -2.18
N LYS A 76 -4.12 2.65 -3.26
CA LYS A 76 -3.99 1.43 -4.06
C LYS A 76 -3.34 0.32 -3.25
N GLY A 77 -3.78 -0.91 -3.50
CA GLY A 77 -3.07 -2.10 -3.04
C GLY A 77 -1.71 -2.19 -3.71
N VAL A 78 -0.75 -2.79 -3.01
CA VAL A 78 0.63 -2.95 -3.47
C VAL A 78 0.96 -4.43 -3.49
N GLY A 79 1.17 -4.94 -4.70
CA GLY A 79 1.56 -6.31 -4.97
C GLY A 79 2.95 -6.40 -5.56
N ARG A 80 3.71 -7.40 -5.12
CA ARG A 80 4.95 -7.81 -5.76
C ARG A 80 4.84 -9.28 -6.12
N PHE A 81 5.01 -9.56 -7.41
CA PHE A 81 4.96 -10.92 -7.92
C PHE A 81 6.26 -11.27 -8.63
N GLU A 82 6.60 -12.54 -8.60
CA GLU A 82 7.73 -13.09 -9.32
C GLU A 82 7.23 -14.27 -10.15
N ILE A 83 7.52 -14.21 -11.45
CA ILE A 83 7.24 -15.30 -12.39
C ILE A 83 8.58 -15.89 -12.79
N THR A 84 8.76 -17.18 -12.54
CA THR A 84 9.94 -17.93 -12.98
C THR A 84 9.52 -18.97 -14.02
N ALA A 85 10.19 -18.96 -15.17
CA ALA A 85 10.08 -19.97 -16.21
C ALA A 85 11.30 -20.90 -16.14
N THR A 86 11.05 -22.21 -16.07
CA THR A 86 12.08 -23.25 -16.07
C THR A 86 11.85 -24.16 -17.26
N GLY A 87 12.71 -24.05 -18.26
CA GLY A 87 12.73 -24.86 -19.47
C GLY A 87 13.86 -25.89 -19.46
N ARG A 88 14.49 -26.08 -20.61
CA ARG A 88 15.55 -27.09 -20.82
C ARG A 88 16.63 -26.54 -21.73
N ALA A 89 17.88 -26.61 -21.27
CA ALA A 89 19.03 -26.21 -22.06
C ALA A 89 19.28 -27.17 -23.23
N ALA A 90 19.73 -26.62 -24.35
CA ALA A 90 20.20 -27.35 -25.52
C ALA A 90 21.12 -26.45 -26.35
N HIS A 91 21.97 -27.04 -27.19
CA HIS A 91 22.81 -26.26 -28.09
C HIS A 91 21.96 -25.66 -29.21
N ALA A 92 21.85 -24.34 -29.27
CA ALA A 92 20.91 -23.63 -30.13
C ALA A 92 21.16 -23.88 -31.63
N GLY A 93 22.41 -24.14 -32.03
CA GLY A 93 22.76 -24.41 -33.43
C GLY A 93 22.81 -25.89 -33.84
N LEU A 94 22.77 -26.84 -32.89
CA LEU A 94 22.95 -28.27 -33.19
C LEU A 94 21.64 -29.03 -32.99
N ASP A 95 20.95 -28.79 -31.89
CA ASP A 95 19.66 -29.41 -31.59
C ASP A 95 18.77 -28.47 -30.76
N PRO A 96 18.27 -27.39 -31.38
CA PRO A 96 17.37 -26.46 -30.69
C PRO A 96 16.04 -27.13 -30.28
N ALA A 97 15.60 -28.16 -31.01
CA ALA A 97 14.33 -28.85 -30.74
C ALA A 97 14.39 -29.67 -29.43
N ALA A 98 15.57 -30.17 -29.05
CA ALA A 98 15.79 -30.72 -27.73
C ALA A 98 15.69 -29.68 -26.61
N GLY A 99 15.77 -28.38 -26.88
CA GLY A 99 15.60 -27.34 -25.87
C GLY A 99 14.14 -26.95 -25.60
N ALA A 100 13.91 -26.28 -24.48
CA ALA A 100 12.68 -25.57 -24.18
C ALA A 100 13.05 -24.17 -23.64
N ASN A 101 12.79 -23.13 -24.42
CA ASN A 101 13.34 -21.79 -24.16
C ASN A 101 12.51 -21.03 -23.11
N ALA A 102 13.06 -20.90 -21.90
CA ALA A 102 12.44 -20.19 -20.79
C ALA A 102 12.27 -18.68 -21.05
N ILE A 103 13.20 -18.04 -21.77
CA ILE A 103 13.09 -16.61 -22.11
C ILE A 103 11.90 -16.40 -23.04
N SER A 104 11.79 -17.22 -24.10
CA SER A 104 10.67 -17.12 -25.04
C SER A 104 9.32 -17.37 -24.37
N GLU A 105 9.26 -18.34 -23.44
CA GLU A 105 8.05 -18.58 -22.65
C GLU A 105 7.70 -17.35 -21.79
N LEU A 106 8.65 -16.86 -21.00
CA LEU A 106 8.43 -15.73 -20.10
C LEU A 106 8.02 -14.45 -20.86
N ALA A 107 8.64 -14.19 -22.02
CA ALA A 107 8.29 -13.06 -22.88
C ALA A 107 6.83 -13.13 -23.35
N ARG A 108 6.33 -14.31 -23.74
CA ARG A 108 4.92 -14.50 -24.10
C ARG A 108 3.99 -14.24 -22.92
N GLN A 109 4.34 -14.74 -21.73
CA GLN A 109 3.56 -14.53 -20.52
C GLN A 109 3.48 -13.04 -20.14
N ILE A 110 4.57 -12.29 -20.26
CA ILE A 110 4.61 -10.85 -20.01
C ILE A 110 3.65 -10.12 -20.95
N VAL A 111 3.78 -10.33 -22.27
CA VAL A 111 2.90 -9.69 -23.26
C VAL A 111 1.43 -10.04 -23.02
N HIS A 112 1.14 -11.29 -22.66
CA HIS A 112 -0.21 -11.72 -22.32
C HIS A 112 -0.76 -11.00 -21.07
N LEU A 113 0.05 -10.89 -20.02
CA LEU A 113 -0.34 -10.23 -18.78
C LEU A 113 -0.55 -8.73 -18.95
N GLU A 114 0.32 -8.05 -19.69
CA GLU A 114 0.19 -6.62 -19.97
C GLU A 114 -1.08 -6.32 -20.77
N ARG A 115 -1.34 -7.10 -21.83
CA ARG A 115 -2.59 -6.98 -22.62
C ARG A 115 -3.82 -7.26 -21.78
N TRP A 116 -3.76 -8.29 -20.94
CA TRP A 116 -4.86 -8.60 -20.03
C TRP A 116 -5.09 -7.46 -19.03
N ALA A 117 -4.03 -6.90 -18.44
CA ALA A 117 -4.12 -5.83 -17.46
C ALA A 117 -4.70 -4.53 -18.05
N GLN A 118 -4.41 -4.22 -19.33
CA GLN A 118 -5.03 -3.10 -20.05
C GLN A 118 -6.56 -3.22 -20.13
N GLY A 119 -7.11 -4.44 -20.10
CA GLY A 119 -8.55 -4.70 -20.05
C GLY A 119 -9.16 -4.70 -18.65
N VAL A 120 -8.37 -4.44 -17.60
CA VAL A 120 -8.85 -4.39 -16.21
C VAL A 120 -8.80 -2.94 -15.69
N PRO A 121 -9.96 -2.28 -15.49
CA PRO A 121 -9.99 -0.88 -15.09
C PRO A 121 -9.16 -0.58 -13.84
N GLY A 122 -8.26 0.41 -13.95
CA GLY A 122 -7.44 0.92 -12.86
C GLY A 122 -6.31 0.01 -12.37
N LEU A 123 -6.23 -1.25 -12.83
CA LEU A 123 -5.11 -2.13 -12.54
C LEU A 123 -3.85 -1.61 -13.23
N GLN A 124 -2.76 -1.47 -12.49
CA GLN A 124 -1.46 -1.14 -13.03
C GLN A 124 -0.55 -2.33 -12.80
N LEU A 125 0.04 -2.84 -13.87
CA LEU A 125 1.01 -3.93 -13.85
C LEU A 125 2.27 -3.43 -14.55
N ASN A 126 3.38 -3.47 -13.84
CA ASN A 126 4.68 -3.05 -14.35
C ASN A 126 5.69 -4.19 -14.19
N VAL A 127 6.29 -4.65 -15.29
CA VAL A 127 7.42 -5.59 -15.25
C VAL A 127 8.69 -4.80 -15.01
N GLY A 128 9.05 -4.64 -13.74
CA GLY A 128 10.18 -3.79 -13.34
C GLY A 128 11.55 -4.44 -13.47
N ARG A 129 11.62 -5.78 -13.56
CA ARG A 129 12.88 -6.52 -13.75
C ARG A 129 12.65 -7.79 -14.55
N ILE A 130 13.56 -8.09 -15.46
CA ILE A 130 13.62 -9.35 -16.20
C ILE A 130 15.07 -9.82 -16.31
N GLU A 131 15.30 -11.12 -16.15
CA GLU A 131 16.62 -11.77 -16.25
C GLU A 131 16.46 -13.19 -16.81
N GLY A 132 17.45 -13.72 -17.53
CA GLY A 132 17.42 -15.09 -18.05
C GLY A 132 18.46 -15.38 -19.13
N GLY A 133 18.77 -16.67 -19.30
CA GLY A 133 19.78 -17.15 -20.24
C GLY A 133 21.22 -17.06 -19.72
N GLU A 134 22.10 -17.83 -20.35
CA GLU A 134 23.53 -17.90 -19.99
C GLU A 134 24.43 -17.47 -21.14
N ALA A 135 24.14 -17.94 -22.36
CA ALA A 135 24.90 -17.63 -23.56
C ALA A 135 23.99 -17.65 -24.81
N PRO A 136 24.28 -16.89 -25.86
CA PRO A 136 23.42 -16.81 -27.06
C PRO A 136 23.32 -18.12 -27.85
N ASN A 137 24.31 -19.01 -27.74
CA ASN A 137 24.33 -20.32 -28.39
C ASN A 137 23.71 -21.44 -27.54
N VAL A 138 23.10 -21.11 -26.40
CA VAL A 138 22.44 -22.06 -25.50
C VAL A 138 20.96 -21.68 -25.35
N VAL A 139 20.06 -22.64 -25.59
CA VAL A 139 18.63 -22.46 -25.30
C VAL A 139 18.48 -22.20 -23.80
N ALA A 140 17.88 -21.07 -23.43
CA ALA A 140 17.80 -20.67 -22.03
C ALA A 140 16.94 -21.64 -21.20
N ALA A 141 17.53 -22.26 -20.17
CA ALA A 141 16.82 -23.12 -19.23
C ALA A 141 16.06 -22.33 -18.15
N HIS A 142 16.47 -21.09 -17.86
CA HIS A 142 15.86 -20.29 -16.80
C HIS A 142 15.65 -18.84 -17.22
N ALA A 143 14.51 -18.28 -16.82
CA ALA A 143 14.20 -16.86 -16.90
C ALA A 143 13.26 -16.45 -15.77
N ARG A 144 13.38 -15.21 -15.30
CA ARG A 144 12.59 -14.66 -14.20
C ARG A 144 12.18 -13.22 -14.48
N ALA A 145 10.95 -12.87 -14.11
CA ALA A 145 10.44 -11.51 -14.13
C ALA A 145 9.86 -11.13 -12.76
N VAL A 146 10.06 -9.87 -12.35
CA VAL A 146 9.47 -9.29 -11.14
C VAL A 146 8.51 -8.18 -11.52
N LEU A 147 7.29 -8.28 -11.01
CA LEU A 147 6.19 -7.39 -11.29
C LEU A 147 5.87 -6.53 -10.06
N ASP A 148 5.68 -5.24 -10.27
CA ASP A 148 5.01 -4.33 -9.34
C ASP A 148 3.56 -4.16 -9.82
N VAL A 149 2.61 -4.39 -8.91
CA VAL A 149 1.18 -4.35 -9.22
C VAL A 149 0.48 -3.38 -8.28
N ARG A 150 -0.30 -2.45 -8.85
CA ARG A 150 -1.17 -1.54 -8.12
C ARG A 150 -2.62 -1.83 -8.47
N ALA A 151 -3.42 -2.12 -7.45
CA ALA A 151 -4.85 -2.42 -7.62
C ALA A 151 -5.69 -1.38 -6.88
N PRO A 152 -6.71 -0.78 -7.51
CA PRO A 152 -7.56 0.23 -6.86
C PRO A 152 -8.53 -0.39 -5.85
N GLU A 153 -9.01 -1.59 -6.14
CA GLU A 153 -10.11 -2.24 -5.42
C GLU A 153 -9.76 -3.68 -5.01
N PRO A 154 -10.32 -4.20 -3.89
CA PRO A 154 -10.01 -5.55 -3.40
C PRO A 154 -10.34 -6.67 -4.40
N ASP A 155 -11.42 -6.54 -5.17
CA ASP A 155 -11.82 -7.50 -6.21
C ASP A 155 -10.84 -7.48 -7.39
N VAL A 156 -10.35 -6.31 -7.78
CA VAL A 156 -9.30 -6.15 -8.82
C VAL A 156 -7.99 -6.81 -8.37
N ALA A 157 -7.60 -6.62 -7.10
CA ALA A 157 -6.44 -7.29 -6.52
C ALA A 157 -6.60 -8.83 -6.54
N ALA A 158 -7.75 -9.34 -6.10
CA ALA A 158 -8.06 -10.77 -6.09
C ALA A 158 -8.08 -11.35 -7.52
N ARG A 159 -8.66 -10.64 -8.49
CA ARG A 159 -8.68 -11.03 -9.90
C ARG A 159 -7.27 -11.11 -10.48
N CYS A 160 -6.38 -10.18 -10.11
CA CYS A 160 -4.98 -10.20 -10.53
C CYS A 160 -4.20 -11.37 -9.91
N GLN A 161 -4.37 -11.62 -8.61
CA GLN A 161 -3.80 -12.77 -7.94
C GLN A 161 -4.20 -14.07 -8.64
N ALA A 162 -5.50 -14.28 -8.85
CA ALA A 162 -6.04 -15.47 -9.50
C ALA A 162 -5.51 -15.62 -10.94
N LYS A 163 -5.43 -14.53 -11.71
CA LYS A 163 -4.88 -14.55 -13.07
C LYS A 163 -3.43 -15.04 -13.11
N LEU A 164 -2.61 -14.58 -12.18
CA LEU A 164 -1.20 -14.97 -12.08
C LEU A 164 -1.04 -16.43 -11.63
N GLU A 165 -1.83 -16.88 -10.65
CA GLU A 165 -1.83 -18.28 -10.20
C GLU A 165 -2.32 -19.26 -11.28
N GLN A 166 -3.16 -18.78 -12.20
CA GLN A 166 -3.73 -19.57 -13.29
C GLN A 166 -2.91 -19.54 -14.59
N LEU A 167 -1.71 -18.94 -14.59
CA LEU A 167 -0.85 -18.97 -15.77
C LEU A 167 -0.55 -20.41 -16.19
N ARG A 168 -0.54 -20.63 -17.51
CA ARG A 168 -0.21 -21.92 -18.13
C ARG A 168 0.87 -21.69 -19.17
N PRO A 169 1.90 -22.55 -19.21
CA PRO A 169 2.95 -22.42 -20.20
C PRO A 169 2.39 -22.69 -21.60
N HIS A 170 2.92 -21.99 -22.60
CA HIS A 170 2.65 -22.28 -24.01
C HIS A 170 3.41 -23.53 -24.47
N ASP A 171 4.68 -23.67 -24.07
CA ASP A 171 5.43 -24.91 -24.26
C ASP A 171 5.21 -25.85 -23.06
N PRO A 172 4.60 -27.03 -23.23
CA PRO A 172 4.32 -27.96 -22.12
C PRO A 172 5.59 -28.49 -21.44
N ARG A 173 6.77 -28.30 -22.05
CA ARG A 173 8.07 -28.67 -21.49
C ARG A 173 8.64 -27.59 -20.55
N VAL A 174 8.03 -26.40 -20.51
CA VAL A 174 8.40 -25.32 -19.58
C VAL A 174 7.48 -25.35 -18.36
N ARG A 175 8.08 -25.21 -17.18
CA ARG A 175 7.36 -25.03 -15.91
C ARG A 175 7.32 -23.57 -15.54
N LEU A 176 6.13 -23.06 -15.22
CA LEU A 176 5.95 -21.73 -14.62
C LEU A 176 5.75 -21.88 -13.11
N THR A 177 6.41 -21.01 -12.34
CA THR A 177 6.14 -20.84 -10.92
C THR A 177 5.92 -19.37 -10.63
N VAL A 178 4.83 -19.07 -9.91
CA VAL A 178 4.53 -17.71 -9.45
C VAL A 178 4.70 -17.64 -7.95
N ARG A 179 5.38 -16.61 -7.47
CA ARG A 179 5.56 -16.29 -6.04
C ARG A 179 5.18 -14.84 -5.77
N GLY A 180 4.97 -14.53 -4.50
CA GLY A 180 4.62 -13.19 -4.04
C GLY A 180 3.13 -13.01 -3.82
N GLY A 181 2.66 -11.77 -3.88
CA GLY A 181 1.29 -11.40 -3.56
C GLY A 181 1.16 -9.93 -3.17
N PHE A 182 -0.03 -9.57 -2.71
CA PHE A 182 -0.31 -8.24 -2.17
C PHE A 182 0.16 -8.12 -0.72
N SER A 183 1.19 -7.31 -0.49
CA SER A 183 1.64 -6.96 0.87
C SER A 183 0.69 -5.94 1.51
N ARG A 184 0.16 -5.01 0.71
CA ARG A 184 -0.87 -4.04 1.09
C ARG A 184 -2.15 -4.33 0.32
N PRO A 185 -3.28 -4.66 0.97
CA PRO A 185 -4.55 -4.76 0.26
C PRO A 185 -5.03 -3.35 -0.14
N PRO A 186 -5.88 -3.20 -1.17
CA PRO A 186 -6.46 -1.90 -1.51
C PRO A 186 -7.27 -1.30 -0.37
N MET A 187 -7.18 0.01 -0.20
CA MET A 187 -8.00 0.81 0.70
C MET A 187 -8.89 1.71 -0.16
N PRO A 188 -10.07 1.24 -0.57
CA PRO A 188 -11.00 2.06 -1.35
C PRO A 188 -11.77 3.02 -0.46
N ARG A 189 -12.56 3.89 -1.10
CA ARG A 189 -13.44 4.86 -0.43
C ARG A 189 -14.64 4.14 0.19
N THR A 190 -14.45 3.52 1.35
CA THR A 190 -15.54 2.85 2.09
C THR A 190 -16.43 3.86 2.81
N ALA A 191 -17.72 3.55 2.98
CA ALA A 191 -18.67 4.40 3.69
C ALA A 191 -18.18 4.77 5.11
N ARG A 192 -17.60 3.79 5.83
CA ARG A 192 -17.05 4.00 7.18
C ARG A 192 -15.85 4.95 7.22
N ASN A 193 -14.96 4.89 6.22
CA ASN A 193 -13.82 5.81 6.14
C ASN A 193 -14.30 7.22 5.76
N VAL A 194 -15.26 7.32 4.83
CA VAL A 194 -15.88 8.60 4.44
C VAL A 194 -16.52 9.27 5.65
N ALA A 195 -17.32 8.51 6.40
CA ALA A 195 -17.91 8.93 7.65
C ALA A 195 -16.86 9.51 8.61
N LEU A 196 -15.78 8.78 8.89
CA LEU A 196 -14.71 9.27 9.76
C LEU A 196 -14.02 10.52 9.19
N ALA A 197 -13.85 10.61 7.86
CA ALA A 197 -13.27 11.76 7.19
C ALA A 197 -14.15 13.02 7.32
N GLU A 198 -15.47 12.89 7.16
CA GLU A 198 -16.42 13.99 7.34
C GLU A 198 -16.35 14.56 8.76
N ARG A 199 -16.19 13.70 9.77
CA ARG A 199 -15.95 14.13 11.16
C ARG A 199 -14.65 14.92 11.28
N ALA A 200 -13.56 14.41 10.72
CA ALA A 200 -12.30 15.14 10.69
C ALA A 200 -12.41 16.50 9.98
N GLN A 201 -13.19 16.57 8.90
CA GLN A 201 -13.42 17.82 8.16
C GLN A 201 -14.24 18.83 8.97
N ALA A 202 -15.27 18.37 9.69
CA ALA A 202 -16.04 19.23 10.59
C ALA A 202 -15.17 19.79 11.73
N LEU A 203 -14.32 18.95 12.34
CA LEU A 203 -13.38 19.38 13.39
C LEU A 203 -12.34 20.37 12.86
N ALA A 204 -11.79 20.11 11.67
CA ALA A 204 -10.89 21.05 11.00
C ALA A 204 -11.56 22.41 10.74
N HIS A 205 -12.82 22.41 10.32
CA HIS A 205 -13.59 23.63 10.13
C HIS A 205 -13.75 24.41 11.45
N THR A 206 -14.02 23.74 12.57
CA THR A 206 -14.03 24.37 13.90
C THR A 206 -12.69 24.96 14.30
N LEU A 207 -11.58 24.37 13.84
CA LEU A 207 -10.22 24.89 14.02
C LEU A 207 -9.86 26.00 13.03
N GLY A 208 -10.75 26.36 12.10
CA GLY A 208 -10.57 27.48 11.19
C GLY A 208 -9.84 27.14 9.88
N PHE A 209 -9.70 25.86 9.52
CA PHE A 209 -9.06 25.46 8.26
C PHE A 209 -9.85 24.41 7.47
N ALA A 210 -9.62 24.38 6.15
CA ALA A 210 -10.27 23.43 5.26
C ALA A 210 -9.46 22.14 5.16
N LEU A 211 -10.07 21.00 5.49
CA LEU A 211 -9.47 19.68 5.30
C LEU A 211 -10.10 19.00 4.09
N ARG A 212 -9.27 18.50 3.18
CA ARG A 212 -9.71 17.78 1.98
C ARG A 212 -9.19 16.35 2.00
N CYS A 213 -9.80 15.50 1.18
CA CYS A 213 -9.37 14.11 0.99
C CYS A 213 -8.84 13.90 -0.44
N GLY A 214 -7.91 12.98 -0.62
CA GLY A 214 -7.42 12.55 -1.92
C GLY A 214 -7.09 11.07 -1.98
N GLU A 215 -6.60 10.66 -3.15
CA GLU A 215 -6.09 9.32 -3.43
C GLU A 215 -4.56 9.34 -3.44
N ALA A 216 -3.95 8.32 -2.84
CA ALA A 216 -2.52 8.07 -2.93
C ALA A 216 -2.25 6.75 -3.66
N GLY A 217 -1.27 6.76 -4.57
CA GLY A 217 -0.86 5.54 -5.30
C GLY A 217 0.00 4.57 -4.47
N GLY A 218 0.57 5.04 -3.36
CA GLY A 218 1.40 4.24 -2.44
C GLY A 218 0.59 3.58 -1.33
N GLY A 219 1.14 2.50 -0.78
CA GLY A 219 0.60 1.84 0.41
C GLY A 219 1.01 2.53 1.71
N SER A 220 0.38 2.14 2.82
CA SER A 220 0.79 2.39 4.20
C SER A 220 0.20 1.30 5.10
N ASP A 221 0.42 1.39 6.41
CA ASP A 221 -0.30 0.57 7.38
C ASP A 221 -1.82 0.84 7.42
N ALA A 222 -2.30 1.96 6.86
CA ALA A 222 -3.73 2.20 6.69
C ALA A 222 -4.40 1.14 5.79
N ASN A 223 -3.68 0.62 4.80
CA ASN A 223 -4.13 -0.50 3.99
C ASN A 223 -4.40 -1.75 4.85
N LEU A 224 -3.65 -1.96 5.94
CA LEU A 224 -3.83 -3.12 6.82
C LEU A 224 -4.95 -2.94 7.83
N THR A 225 -5.25 -1.71 8.26
CA THR A 225 -6.28 -1.43 9.27
C THR A 225 -7.66 -1.22 8.65
N SER A 226 -7.73 -0.54 7.49
CA SER A 226 -8.98 -0.14 6.84
C SER A 226 -9.93 -1.28 6.50
N PRO A 227 -9.50 -2.54 6.24
CA PRO A 227 -10.43 -3.65 6.07
C PRO A 227 -11.24 -4.00 7.34
N PHE A 228 -10.76 -3.63 8.52
CA PHE A 228 -11.33 -4.08 9.80
C PHE A 228 -12.01 -2.97 10.60
N THR A 229 -11.54 -1.74 10.46
CA THR A 229 -12.03 -0.58 11.21
C THR A 229 -12.12 0.64 10.30
N PRO A 230 -12.98 1.65 10.60
CA PRO A 230 -12.83 2.97 10.00
C PRO A 230 -11.39 3.46 10.15
N THR A 231 -10.77 3.88 9.06
CA THR A 231 -9.38 4.31 9.02
C THR A 231 -9.24 5.65 8.31
N LEU A 232 -8.53 6.58 8.95
CA LEU A 232 -7.98 7.76 8.28
C LEU A 232 -6.48 7.65 8.20
N ASP A 233 -5.96 8.19 7.10
CA ASP A 233 -4.53 8.25 6.86
C ASP A 233 -4.13 9.61 6.31
N GLY A 234 -2.84 9.91 6.39
CA GLY A 234 -2.31 11.22 6.08
C GLY A 234 -2.70 12.23 7.15
N LEU A 235 -2.68 11.86 8.44
CA LEU A 235 -2.90 12.75 9.60
C LEU A 235 -1.62 13.38 10.14
N GLY A 236 -0.45 12.97 9.64
CA GLY A 236 0.85 13.53 10.00
C GLY A 236 1.12 14.93 9.43
N PRO A 237 2.37 15.38 9.34
CA PRO A 237 2.71 16.73 8.89
C PRO A 237 2.36 17.01 7.41
N VAL A 238 2.22 18.29 7.06
CA VAL A 238 2.31 18.75 5.66
C VAL A 238 3.79 18.93 5.30
N GLY A 239 4.17 18.57 4.08
CA GLY A 239 5.56 18.63 3.64
C GLY A 239 5.74 18.06 2.24
N ALA A 240 6.99 17.78 1.88
CA ALA A 240 7.35 17.33 0.54
C ALA A 240 8.58 16.41 0.55
N ASP A 241 8.77 15.73 -0.58
CA ASP A 241 9.96 14.95 -0.92
C ASP A 241 10.25 13.82 0.07
N ALA A 242 9.18 13.12 0.51
CA ALA A 242 9.32 11.85 1.20
C ALA A 242 10.18 10.88 0.36
N HIS A 243 11.07 10.15 1.04
CA HIS A 243 12.04 9.23 0.43
C HIS A 243 13.08 9.87 -0.50
N ALA A 244 13.31 11.19 -0.39
CA ALA A 244 14.33 11.91 -1.16
C ALA A 244 15.20 12.81 -0.27
N ALA A 245 16.36 13.25 -0.79
CA ALA A 245 17.31 14.07 -0.02
C ALA A 245 16.74 15.44 0.43
N GLY A 246 15.73 15.95 -0.28
CA GLY A 246 15.04 17.22 0.02
C GLY A 246 13.89 17.12 1.00
N GLU A 247 13.74 15.99 1.70
CA GLU A 247 12.65 15.70 2.63
C GLU A 247 12.46 16.83 3.66
N ARG A 248 11.27 17.46 3.65
CA ARG A 248 10.99 18.65 4.47
C ARG A 248 9.58 18.68 5.03
N VAL A 249 9.44 19.40 6.14
CA VAL A 249 8.19 19.62 6.86
C VAL A 249 7.78 21.10 6.77
N HIS A 250 6.51 21.36 6.53
CA HIS A 250 5.93 22.70 6.65
C HIS A 250 5.56 22.98 8.11
N LEU A 251 6.50 23.54 8.88
CA LEU A 251 6.37 23.78 10.32
C LEU A 251 5.09 24.53 10.74
N PRO A 252 4.64 25.58 10.04
CA PRO A 252 3.41 26.30 10.41
C PRO A 252 2.15 25.43 10.43
N SER A 253 2.13 24.30 9.72
CA SER A 253 0.99 23.38 9.75
C SER A 253 0.90 22.54 11.02
N LEU A 254 2.00 22.38 11.77
CA LEU A 254 2.06 21.40 12.85
C LEU A 254 1.04 21.65 13.99
N PRO A 255 0.82 22.88 14.47
CA PRO A 255 -0.17 23.13 15.53
C PRO A 255 -1.59 22.74 15.13
N GLU A 256 -2.03 23.10 13.92
CA GLU A 256 -3.36 22.76 13.38
C GLU A 256 -3.56 21.24 13.29
N ARG A 257 -2.49 20.52 12.88
CA ARG A 257 -2.50 19.06 12.75
C ARG A 257 -2.55 18.35 14.09
N ALA A 258 -1.80 18.84 15.09
CA ALA A 258 -1.85 18.32 16.45
C ALA A 258 -3.23 18.57 17.10
N ALA A 259 -3.79 19.77 16.92
CA ALA A 259 -5.12 20.11 17.41
C ALA A 259 -6.21 19.23 16.78
N LEU A 260 -6.16 19.01 15.46
CA LEU A 260 -7.10 18.12 14.78
C LEU A 260 -7.02 16.68 15.33
N LEU A 261 -5.80 16.17 15.53
CA LEU A 261 -5.61 14.83 16.10
C LEU A 261 -6.15 14.75 17.53
N ALA A 262 -5.92 15.77 18.37
CA ALA A 262 -6.46 15.83 19.72
C ALA A 262 -8.00 15.80 19.73
N LEU A 263 -8.66 16.57 18.86
CA LEU A 263 -10.12 16.54 18.71
C LEU A 263 -10.62 15.18 18.21
N LEU A 264 -9.93 14.55 17.26
CA LEU A 264 -10.26 13.20 16.79
C LEU A 264 -10.11 12.13 17.87
N LEU A 265 -9.23 12.32 18.86
CA LEU A 265 -9.12 11.42 20.01
C LEU A 265 -10.29 11.60 20.99
N LEU A 266 -10.86 12.81 21.08
CA LEU A 266 -12.05 13.09 21.90
C LEU A 266 -13.37 12.63 21.27
N GLU A 267 -13.38 12.28 19.99
CA GLU A 267 -14.57 11.74 19.34
C GLU A 267 -15.04 10.43 20.02
N PRO A 268 -16.36 10.26 20.24
CA PRO A 268 -16.90 9.04 20.83
C PRO A 268 -16.66 7.81 19.94
N ALA A 269 -17.03 6.62 20.44
CA ALA A 269 -17.08 5.41 19.61
C ALA A 269 -17.88 5.69 18.35
N HIS A 270 -17.36 5.27 17.20
CA HIS A 270 -18.13 5.34 15.96
C HIS A 270 -19.25 4.31 16.03
N THR A 271 -20.47 4.75 16.35
CA THR A 271 -21.67 3.93 16.19
C THR A 271 -22.04 3.89 14.72
N ALA A 272 -21.26 3.16 13.91
CA ALA A 272 -21.75 2.76 12.61
C ALA A 272 -22.88 1.75 12.86
N GLY A 273 -24.11 2.15 12.56
CA GLY A 273 -25.20 1.20 12.39
C GLY A 273 -24.85 0.16 11.32
N PRO A 274 -25.52 -1.01 11.32
CA PRO A 274 -25.25 -2.11 10.40
C PRO A 274 -25.29 -1.69 8.93
#